data_AF-A0A9W7XSL2-F1
#
_entry.id   AF-A0A9W7XSL2-F1
#
_cell.length_a   1.000
_cell.length_b   1.000
_cell.length_c   1.000
_cell.angle_alpha   90.00
_cell.angle_beta   90.00
_cell.angle_gamma   90.00
#
_symmetry.space_group_name_H-M   'P 1'
#
loop_
_entity.id
_entity.type
_entity.pdbx_description
1 polymer ?
#
loop_
_entity_poly.entity_id
_entity_poly.type
_entity_poly.pdbx_seq_one_letter_code
_entity_poly.pdbx_strand_id
1 'polypeptide(L)'
;MRLLNPSALLPLLVLGALAGVCAEPLVPDTLSVYDNLNSDQFTQRGELVLSDPAEYSPVGLQNPPVIKYSTVANWTTDNSMYAVLLQSHKTDAQLVLTVPRCRLNGDQAIKERFVVHAAADGGLLHVDYTAGKAANCKDAHAVPETPKFTTDVVVKRRVQGPTPELAQAPSIDLTTGKEKTPEPQKSFLVKYWYYIVPVMLLLLLGGGEEPQQEGNARR
;
A
#
# COMPACT_ATOMS: atom_id res chain seq x y z
N MET A 1 54.14 -45.73 8.16
CA MET A 1 54.37 -46.39 6.85
C MET A 1 53.01 -46.71 6.24
N ARG A 2 52.82 -46.46 4.92
CA ARG A 2 51.57 -46.35 4.12
C ARG A 2 51.03 -44.90 4.11
N LEU A 3 51.35 -44.00 3.17
CA LEU A 3 51.26 -43.90 1.69
C LEU A 3 49.84 -43.89 1.09
N LEU A 4 49.55 -42.75 0.41
CA LEU A 4 48.61 -42.50 -0.72
C LEU A 4 47.10 -42.52 -0.38
N ASN A 5 46.21 -41.66 -0.91
CA ASN A 5 46.20 -40.87 -2.15
C ASN A 5 45.11 -39.75 -2.07
N PRO A 6 45.12 -38.74 -2.96
CA PRO A 6 44.20 -37.60 -3.02
C PRO A 6 42.99 -37.89 -3.92
N SER A 7 42.02 -36.96 -3.94
CA SER A 7 40.99 -36.72 -4.97
C SER A 7 39.58 -36.65 -4.39
N ALA A 8 39.07 -35.42 -4.25
CA ALA A 8 37.69 -35.07 -4.63
C ALA A 8 37.58 -33.54 -4.61
N LEU A 9 37.79 -32.95 -5.78
CA LEU A 9 37.32 -31.61 -6.12
C LEU A 9 35.80 -31.56 -5.91
N LEU A 10 35.33 -30.82 -4.90
CA LEU A 10 33.93 -30.43 -4.82
C LEU A 10 33.75 -29.11 -5.57
N PRO A 11 32.82 -29.03 -6.55
CA PRO A 11 32.52 -27.78 -7.22
C PRO A 11 31.69 -26.88 -6.31
N LEU A 12 32.10 -25.62 -6.23
CA LEU A 12 31.35 -24.54 -5.58
C LEU A 12 30.04 -24.33 -6.36
N LEU A 13 28.94 -24.88 -5.86
CA LEU A 13 27.61 -24.66 -6.42
C LEU A 13 27.07 -23.36 -5.82
N VAL A 14 27.25 -22.26 -6.55
CA VAL A 14 26.66 -20.96 -6.21
C VAL A 14 25.15 -21.10 -6.41
N LEU A 15 24.44 -21.43 -5.33
CA LEU A 15 22.98 -21.35 -5.27
C LEU A 15 22.62 -19.87 -5.33
N GLY A 16 22.17 -19.41 -6.50
CA GLY A 16 21.51 -18.12 -6.64
C GLY A 16 20.25 -18.13 -5.79
N ALA A 17 20.32 -17.51 -4.61
CA ALA A 17 19.15 -17.20 -3.81
C ALA A 17 18.32 -16.16 -4.58
N LEU A 18 17.35 -16.65 -5.35
CA LEU A 18 16.17 -15.87 -5.72
C LEU A 18 15.48 -15.51 -4.40
N ALA A 19 15.79 -14.32 -3.89
CA ALA A 19 14.98 -13.66 -2.88
C ALA A 19 13.64 -13.34 -3.53
N GLY A 20 12.77 -14.35 -3.61
CA GLY A 20 11.34 -14.11 -3.70
C GLY A 20 10.97 -13.32 -2.47
N VAL A 21 10.61 -12.05 -2.67
CA VAL A 21 9.93 -11.27 -1.64
C VAL A 21 8.63 -12.02 -1.36
N CYS A 22 8.65 -12.90 -0.37
CA CYS A 22 7.43 -13.44 0.19
C CYS A 22 6.70 -12.24 0.80
N ALA A 23 5.73 -11.71 0.05
CA ALA A 23 4.77 -10.78 0.62
C ALA A 23 4.05 -11.54 1.74
N GLU A 24 4.34 -11.12 2.97
CA GLU A 24 3.72 -11.68 4.16
C GLU A 24 2.20 -11.52 4.05
N PRO A 25 1.39 -12.55 4.37
CA PRO A 25 -0.05 -12.45 4.23
C PRO A 25 -0.56 -11.32 5.11
N LEU A 26 -1.24 -10.34 4.49
CA LEU A 26 -1.90 -9.24 5.20
C LEU A 26 -2.98 -9.83 6.12
N VAL A 27 -2.65 -9.98 7.40
CA VAL A 27 -3.63 -10.34 8.43
C VAL A 27 -4.49 -9.10 8.72
N PRO A 28 -5.81 -9.16 8.51
CA PRO A 28 -6.71 -8.04 8.79
C PRO A 28 -6.73 -7.77 10.30
N ASP A 29 -6.71 -6.50 10.68
CA ASP A 29 -6.86 -6.09 12.06
C ASP A 29 -8.32 -6.22 12.52
N THR A 30 -8.51 -6.46 13.81
CA THR A 30 -9.82 -6.54 14.46
C THR A 30 -9.93 -5.43 15.48
N LEU A 31 -11.00 -4.65 15.46
CA LEU A 31 -11.23 -3.55 16.39
C LEU A 31 -12.36 -3.90 17.35
N SER A 32 -12.08 -3.87 18.65
CA SER A 32 -13.13 -3.93 19.67
C SER A 32 -13.83 -2.57 19.77
N VAL A 33 -15.17 -2.58 19.76
CA VAL A 33 -16.01 -1.39 19.82
C VAL A 33 -16.66 -1.29 21.18
N TYR A 34 -16.42 -0.19 21.88
CA TYR A 34 -17.03 0.15 23.16
C TYR A 34 -17.81 1.45 23.06
N ASP A 35 -18.83 1.60 23.91
CA ASP A 35 -19.61 2.84 23.96
C ASP A 35 -20.04 3.24 25.37
N ASN A 36 -20.39 4.51 25.54
CA ASN A 36 -20.87 5.07 26.81
C ASN A 36 -22.37 5.38 26.77
N LEU A 37 -23.17 4.56 26.07
CA LEU A 37 -24.54 4.94 25.77
C LEU A 37 -25.49 4.84 26.97
N ASN A 38 -25.31 3.78 27.74
CA ASN A 38 -26.18 3.41 28.86
C ASN A 38 -25.64 3.91 30.22
N SER A 39 -24.37 4.30 30.27
CA SER A 39 -23.68 4.72 31.49
C SER A 39 -22.48 5.61 31.14
N ASP A 40 -21.89 6.27 32.14
CA ASP A 40 -20.64 7.01 31.97
C ASP A 40 -19.41 6.09 31.81
N GLN A 41 -19.60 4.77 31.83
CA GLN A 41 -18.57 3.78 31.59
C GLN A 41 -18.70 3.18 30.18
N PHE A 42 -17.54 2.87 29.58
CA PHE A 42 -17.46 2.20 28.30
C PHE A 42 -17.84 0.73 28.43
N THR A 43 -18.85 0.31 27.68
CA THR A 43 -19.30 -1.08 27.58
C THR A 43 -19.06 -1.61 26.17
N GLN A 44 -18.54 -2.84 26.06
CA GLN A 44 -18.32 -3.45 24.75
C GLN A 44 -19.65 -3.71 24.05
N ARG A 45 -19.77 -3.24 22.81
CA ARG A 45 -20.98 -3.39 21.97
C ARG A 45 -20.77 -4.27 20.75
N GLY A 46 -19.53 -4.47 20.31
CA GLY A 46 -19.24 -5.27 19.14
C GLY A 46 -17.76 -5.30 18.77
N GLU A 47 -17.49 -5.93 17.63
CA GLU A 47 -16.18 -6.06 17.01
C GLU A 47 -16.28 -5.73 15.51
N LEU A 48 -15.26 -5.06 14.98
CA LEU A 48 -15.11 -4.72 13.57
C LEU A 48 -13.95 -5.54 13.00
N VAL A 49 -14.21 -6.33 11.97
CA VAL A 49 -13.17 -7.06 11.24
C VAL A 49 -12.83 -6.25 9.99
N LEU A 50 -11.58 -5.81 9.87
CA LEU A 50 -11.12 -4.98 8.75
C LEU A 50 -10.76 -5.84 7.51
N SER A 51 -11.67 -6.74 7.13
CA SER A 51 -11.62 -7.55 5.91
C SER A 51 -12.17 -6.80 4.70
N ASP A 52 -12.07 -7.39 3.50
CA ASP A 52 -12.80 -6.93 2.31
C ASP A 52 -13.82 -8.02 1.90
N PRO A 53 -15.13 -7.82 2.12
CA PRO A 53 -15.77 -6.68 2.76
C PRO A 53 -15.52 -6.61 4.26
N ALA A 54 -15.65 -5.41 4.84
CA ALA A 54 -15.53 -5.22 6.27
C ALA A 54 -16.83 -5.64 6.95
N GLU A 55 -16.71 -6.28 8.12
CA GLU A 55 -17.86 -6.83 8.84
C GLU A 55 -17.91 -6.30 10.26
N TYR A 56 -19.12 -6.01 10.74
CA TYR A 56 -19.40 -5.69 12.14
C TYR A 56 -20.14 -6.84 12.79
N SER A 57 -19.60 -7.35 13.89
CA SER A 57 -20.22 -8.38 14.71
C SER A 57 -20.60 -7.79 16.08
N PRO A 58 -21.89 -7.73 16.44
CA PRO A 58 -22.29 -7.31 17.78
C PRO A 58 -21.84 -8.34 18.83
N VAL A 59 -21.47 -7.85 20.02
CA VAL A 59 -21.03 -8.69 21.15
C VAL A 59 -21.95 -8.42 22.34
N GLY A 60 -22.57 -9.47 22.88
CA GLY A 60 -23.45 -9.40 24.06
C GLY A 60 -24.80 -10.10 23.89
N LEU A 61 -25.58 -10.15 24.98
CA LEU A 61 -26.88 -10.85 25.09
C LEU A 61 -28.02 -10.20 24.29
N GLN A 62 -27.82 -9.03 23.70
CA GLN A 62 -28.85 -8.28 22.97
C GLN A 62 -28.31 -7.86 21.60
N ASN A 63 -28.74 -8.60 20.57
CA ASN A 63 -28.52 -8.27 19.18
C ASN A 63 -29.73 -7.50 18.64
N PRO A 64 -29.65 -6.20 18.33
CA PRO A 64 -28.60 -5.20 18.63
C PRO A 64 -28.70 -4.66 20.08
N PRO A 65 -27.70 -3.89 20.57
CA PRO A 65 -27.72 -3.34 21.93
C PRO A 65 -29.00 -2.54 22.17
N VAL A 66 -29.90 -3.06 23.00
CA VAL A 66 -31.16 -2.39 23.31
C VAL A 66 -30.88 -1.35 24.39
N ILE A 67 -31.12 -0.10 24.04
CA ILE A 67 -31.03 1.01 24.97
C ILE A 67 -32.34 1.07 25.76
N LYS A 68 -32.24 1.28 27.07
CA LYS A 68 -33.43 1.53 27.90
C LYS A 68 -34.02 2.88 27.51
N TYR A 69 -35.30 2.91 27.13
CA TYR A 69 -36.02 4.14 26.73
C TYR A 69 -35.89 5.29 27.76
N SER A 70 -35.83 4.96 29.04
CA SER A 70 -35.64 5.94 30.13
C SER A 70 -34.35 6.75 30.00
N THR A 71 -33.32 6.19 29.37
CA THR A 71 -32.04 6.85 29.12
C THR A 71 -32.12 7.80 27.91
N VAL A 72 -33.11 7.58 27.04
CA VAL A 72 -33.20 8.14 25.68
C VAL A 72 -34.16 9.33 25.59
N ALA A 73 -35.13 9.42 26.50
CA ALA A 73 -36.27 10.34 26.41
C ALA A 73 -35.91 11.83 26.27
N ASN A 74 -34.72 12.25 26.71
CA ASN A 74 -34.30 13.66 26.72
C ASN A 74 -33.12 13.98 25.79
N TRP A 75 -32.73 13.08 24.88
CA TRP A 75 -31.56 13.29 24.03
C TRP A 75 -31.65 14.50 23.10
N THR A 76 -32.85 14.89 22.68
CA THR A 76 -33.08 16.07 21.82
C THR A 76 -32.64 17.37 22.48
N THR A 77 -32.68 17.43 23.82
CA THR A 77 -32.24 18.57 24.63
C THR A 77 -30.87 18.36 25.29
N ASP A 78 -30.29 17.18 25.11
CA ASP A 78 -29.03 16.79 25.72
C ASP A 78 -27.85 17.20 24.83
N ASN A 79 -27.03 18.12 25.34
CA ASN A 79 -25.79 18.56 24.69
C ASN A 79 -24.60 17.65 25.01
N SER A 80 -24.80 16.54 25.73
CA SER A 80 -23.75 15.58 26.02
C SER A 80 -23.30 14.82 24.77
N MET A 81 -22.09 14.28 24.84
CA MET A 81 -21.49 13.53 23.73
C MET A 81 -21.69 12.03 23.96
N TYR A 82 -22.17 11.36 22.91
CA TYR A 82 -21.99 9.93 22.76
C TYR A 82 -20.56 9.66 22.29
N ALA A 83 -19.84 8.83 23.05
CA ALA A 83 -18.49 8.43 22.75
C ALA A 83 -18.45 6.94 22.40
N VAL A 84 -17.72 6.63 21.33
CA VAL A 84 -17.38 5.28 20.92
C VAL A 84 -15.87 5.15 20.99
N LEU A 85 -15.40 4.16 21.74
CA LEU A 85 -13.98 3.83 21.84
C LEU A 85 -13.71 2.62 20.94
N LEU A 86 -12.75 2.76 20.04
CA LEU A 86 -12.22 1.69 19.21
C LEU A 86 -10.85 1.29 19.74
N GLN A 87 -10.63 -0.02 19.90
CA GLN A 87 -9.36 -0.58 20.31
C GLN A 87 -8.88 -1.58 19.28
N SER A 88 -7.73 -1.32 18.66
CA SER A 88 -7.07 -2.23 17.71
C SER A 88 -6.41 -3.40 18.44
N HIS A 89 -6.63 -4.62 17.96
CA HIS A 89 -5.93 -5.80 18.44
C HIS A 89 -4.50 -5.93 17.90
N LYS A 90 -4.23 -5.34 16.73
CA LYS A 90 -2.91 -5.43 16.08
C LYS A 90 -1.90 -4.45 16.65
N THR A 91 -2.32 -3.21 16.91
CA THR A 91 -1.41 -2.12 17.31
C THR A 91 -1.64 -1.63 18.74
N ASP A 92 -2.64 -2.20 19.44
CA ASP A 92 -3.16 -1.70 20.73
C ASP A 92 -3.58 -0.22 20.71
N ALA A 93 -3.72 0.36 19.51
CA ALA A 93 -4.13 1.75 19.35
C ALA A 93 -5.58 1.93 19.79
N GLN A 94 -5.83 3.03 20.51
CA GLN A 94 -7.14 3.41 20.98
C GLN A 94 -7.58 4.73 20.34
N LEU A 95 -8.81 4.77 19.85
CA LEU A 95 -9.40 5.97 19.24
C LEU A 95 -10.77 6.23 19.84
N VAL A 96 -10.98 7.46 20.33
CA VAL A 96 -12.28 7.90 20.84
C VAL A 96 -12.96 8.77 19.79
N LEU A 97 -14.12 8.32 19.36
CA LEU A 97 -14.98 8.96 18.38
C LEU A 97 -16.19 9.54 19.10
N THR A 98 -16.57 10.78 18.81
CA THR A 98 -17.67 11.43 19.53
C THR A 98 -18.68 12.05 18.60
N VAL A 99 -19.95 11.95 18.98
CA VAL A 99 -21.08 12.62 18.32
C VAL A 99 -22.03 13.17 19.39
N PRO A 100 -22.65 14.33 19.19
CA PRO A 100 -23.68 14.82 20.12
C PRO A 100 -24.84 13.82 20.26
N ARG A 101 -25.29 13.54 21.48
CA ARG A 101 -26.39 12.58 21.74
C ARG A 101 -27.68 12.97 21.03
N CYS A 102 -27.97 14.26 20.93
CA CYS A 102 -29.10 14.79 20.16
C CYS A 102 -29.15 14.33 18.68
N ARG A 103 -27.99 13.99 18.09
CA ARG A 103 -27.91 13.55 16.69
C ARG A 103 -28.24 12.07 16.53
N LEU A 104 -28.35 11.31 17.62
CA LEU A 104 -28.72 9.90 17.61
C LEU A 104 -30.22 9.70 17.38
N ASN A 105 -30.73 10.28 16.30
CA ASN A 105 -32.11 10.19 15.89
C ASN A 105 -32.29 9.22 14.72
N GLY A 106 -33.48 8.64 14.61
CA GLY A 106 -33.84 7.73 13.53
C GLY A 106 -35.32 7.40 13.58
N ASP A 107 -35.88 7.04 12.42
CA ASP A 107 -37.32 6.76 12.32
C ASP A 107 -37.67 5.39 12.94
N GLN A 108 -36.83 4.37 12.73
CA GLN A 108 -36.99 3.01 13.28
C GLN A 108 -35.70 2.47 13.92
N ALA A 109 -34.55 2.87 13.37
CA ALA A 109 -33.22 2.51 13.83
C ALA A 109 -32.29 3.70 13.65
N ILE A 110 -31.28 3.79 14.50
CA ILE A 110 -30.19 4.76 14.39
C ILE A 110 -29.17 4.17 13.42
N LYS A 111 -29.03 4.80 12.26
CA LYS A 111 -28.02 4.41 11.28
C LYS A 111 -26.68 5.01 11.69
N GLU A 112 -25.64 4.21 11.69
CA GLU A 112 -24.28 4.68 11.93
C GLU A 112 -23.34 4.09 10.88
N ARG A 113 -22.25 4.80 10.63
CA ARG A 113 -21.24 4.40 9.67
C ARG A 113 -19.84 4.68 10.20
N PHE A 114 -19.00 3.66 10.14
CA PHE A 114 -17.56 3.73 10.35
C PHE A 114 -16.86 3.70 8.99
N VAL A 115 -16.06 4.72 8.70
CA VAL A 115 -15.15 4.72 7.55
C VAL A 115 -13.74 4.56 8.08
N VAL A 116 -13.20 3.36 8.00
CA VAL A 116 -11.88 3.02 8.52
C VAL A 116 -10.86 3.23 7.42
N HIS A 117 -9.91 4.12 7.66
CA HIS A 117 -8.75 4.31 6.79
C HIS A 117 -7.65 3.39 7.29
N ALA A 118 -7.31 2.39 6.48
CA ALA A 118 -6.30 1.40 6.80
C ALA A 118 -4.96 1.74 6.12
N ALA A 119 -3.87 1.48 6.82
CA ALA A 119 -2.52 1.54 6.30
C ALA A 119 -2.23 0.38 5.33
N ALA A 120 -1.09 0.45 4.64
CA ALA A 120 -0.72 -0.53 3.60
C ALA A 120 -0.47 -1.94 4.16
N ASP A 121 -0.17 -2.03 5.45
CA ASP A 121 -0.01 -3.25 6.23
C ASP A 121 -1.32 -3.73 6.87
N GLY A 122 -2.45 -3.08 6.56
CA GLY A 122 -3.76 -3.38 7.14
C GLY A 122 -3.97 -2.85 8.56
N GLY A 123 -3.05 -2.06 9.10
CA GLY A 123 -3.20 -1.42 10.41
C GLY A 123 -4.19 -0.24 10.40
N LEU A 124 -4.69 0.11 11.58
CA LEU A 124 -5.56 1.27 11.79
C LEU A 124 -4.78 2.59 11.61
N LEU A 125 -5.23 3.48 10.72
CA LEU A 125 -4.66 4.83 10.55
C LEU A 125 -5.60 5.92 11.08
N HIS A 126 -6.87 5.90 10.65
CA HIS A 126 -7.88 6.89 11.03
C HIS A 126 -9.29 6.30 10.88
N VAL A 127 -10.27 6.84 11.60
CA VAL A 127 -11.68 6.44 11.47
C VAL A 127 -12.57 7.67 11.42
N ASP A 128 -13.38 7.77 10.37
CA ASP A 128 -14.51 8.71 10.36
C ASP A 128 -15.74 8.02 10.93
N TYR A 129 -16.44 8.72 11.81
CA TYR A 129 -17.62 8.21 12.47
C TYR A 129 -18.81 9.15 12.28
N THR A 130 -19.93 8.57 11.85
CA THR A 130 -21.18 9.28 11.64
C THR A 130 -22.33 8.47 12.19
N ALA A 131 -23.25 9.11 12.91
CA ALA A 131 -24.43 8.45 13.48
C ALA A 131 -25.66 9.35 13.41
N GLY A 132 -26.80 8.72 13.14
CA GLY A 132 -28.12 9.33 13.00
C GLY A 132 -28.36 10.06 11.67
N LYS A 133 -29.52 10.70 11.57
CA LYS A 133 -30.01 11.35 10.34
C LYS A 133 -29.89 12.87 10.39
N ALA A 134 -29.98 13.47 11.58
CA ALA A 134 -29.94 14.92 11.73
C ALA A 134 -28.54 15.48 11.49
N ALA A 135 -28.47 16.59 10.76
CA ALA A 135 -27.24 17.36 10.58
C ALA A 135 -26.84 18.10 11.87
N ASN A 136 -27.84 18.52 12.66
CA ASN A 136 -27.67 19.30 13.88
C ASN A 136 -28.77 18.95 14.90
N CYS A 137 -28.60 19.34 16.17
CA CYS A 137 -29.58 19.03 17.23
C CYS A 137 -30.95 19.72 17.05
N LYS A 138 -31.05 20.78 16.24
CA LYS A 138 -32.31 21.53 16.07
C LYS A 138 -33.31 20.75 15.21
N ASP A 139 -32.79 19.96 14.28
CA ASP A 139 -33.55 19.07 13.40
C ASP A 139 -33.70 17.66 14.02
N ALA A 140 -33.36 17.50 15.31
CA ALA A 140 -33.48 16.23 16.00
C ALA A 140 -34.97 15.90 16.23
N HIS A 141 -35.41 14.79 15.64
CA HIS A 141 -36.73 14.20 15.88
C HIS A 141 -36.68 13.18 17.02
N ALA A 142 -37.86 12.77 17.48
CA ALA A 142 -38.00 11.79 18.56
C ALA A 142 -37.20 10.53 18.25
N VAL A 143 -36.44 10.07 19.24
CA VAL A 143 -35.67 8.82 19.15
C VAL A 143 -36.64 7.64 19.28
N PRO A 144 -36.43 6.50 18.59
CA PRO A 144 -37.32 5.34 18.69
C PRO A 144 -37.48 4.88 20.15
N GLU A 145 -38.63 4.29 20.50
CA GLU A 145 -38.87 3.76 21.85
C GLU A 145 -37.84 2.69 22.26
N THR A 146 -37.33 1.94 21.28
CA THR A 146 -36.19 1.03 21.43
C THR A 146 -35.18 1.34 20.35
N PRO A 147 -34.27 2.29 20.57
CA PRO A 147 -33.29 2.65 19.56
C PRO A 147 -32.36 1.47 19.31
N LYS A 148 -32.36 0.99 18.07
CA LYS A 148 -31.48 -0.06 17.58
C LYS A 148 -30.45 0.56 16.67
N PHE A 149 -29.18 0.18 16.81
CA PHE A 149 -28.17 0.60 15.85
C PHE A 149 -28.16 -0.29 14.61
N THR A 150 -28.00 0.33 13.46
CA THR A 150 -27.66 -0.32 12.21
C THR A 150 -26.29 0.18 11.79
N THR A 151 -25.28 -0.66 11.98
CA THR A 151 -23.87 -0.34 11.75
C THR A 151 -23.44 -0.69 10.34
N ASP A 152 -22.93 0.29 9.61
CA ASP A 152 -22.30 0.12 8.31
C ASP A 152 -20.78 0.37 8.43
N VAL A 153 -19.97 -0.45 7.78
CA VAL A 153 -18.51 -0.38 7.90
C VAL A 153 -17.89 -0.37 6.52
N VAL A 154 -17.06 0.65 6.27
CA VAL A 154 -16.36 0.81 4.99
C VAL A 154 -14.86 0.92 5.28
N VAL A 155 -14.08 0.02 4.72
CA VAL A 155 -12.61 0.10 4.79
C VAL A 155 -12.09 0.80 3.54
N LYS A 156 -11.33 1.88 3.73
CA LYS A 156 -10.61 2.61 2.69
C LYS A 156 -9.13 2.35 2.85
N ARG A 157 -8.53 1.69 1.86
CA ARG A 157 -7.08 1.46 1.83
C ARG A 157 -6.40 2.58 1.06
N ARG A 158 -5.18 2.93 1.47
CA ARG A 158 -4.36 3.87 0.70
C ARG A 158 -4.07 3.29 -0.67
N VAL A 159 -4.36 4.08 -1.70
CA VAL A 159 -3.98 3.79 -3.09
C VAL A 159 -2.83 4.73 -3.45
N GLN A 160 -1.84 4.21 -4.16
CA GLN A 160 -0.76 5.05 -4.66
C GLN A 160 -1.32 6.09 -5.64
N GLY A 161 -1.03 7.36 -5.38
CA GLY A 161 -1.45 8.44 -6.27
C GLY A 161 -0.76 8.38 -7.64
N PRO A 162 -1.27 9.09 -8.64
CA PRO A 162 -0.61 9.19 -9.94
C PRO A 162 0.79 9.78 -9.75
N THR A 163 1.80 9.05 -10.23
CA THR A 163 3.19 9.53 -10.23
C THR A 163 3.41 10.35 -11.51
N PRO A 164 3.91 11.59 -11.42
CA PRO A 164 4.13 12.42 -12.60
C PRO A 164 5.23 11.81 -13.48
N GLU A 165 4.97 11.74 -14.78
CA GLU A 165 6.00 11.41 -15.76
C GLU A 165 6.86 12.65 -15.99
N LEU A 166 8.03 12.68 -15.37
CA LEU A 166 9.00 13.75 -15.57
C LEU A 166 9.73 13.50 -16.89
N ALA A 167 9.72 14.49 -17.79
CA ALA A 167 10.59 14.48 -18.95
C ALA A 167 12.05 14.33 -18.49
N GLN A 168 12.85 13.55 -19.21
CA GLN A 168 14.28 13.43 -18.91
C GLN A 168 14.89 14.83 -18.92
N ALA A 169 15.53 15.20 -17.79
CA ALA A 169 16.18 16.49 -17.71
C ALA A 169 17.27 16.57 -18.79
N PRO A 170 17.36 17.69 -19.53
CA PRO A 170 18.43 17.87 -20.49
C PRO A 170 19.77 17.75 -19.77
N SER A 171 20.73 17.04 -20.36
CA SER A 171 22.07 16.94 -19.77
C SER A 171 22.69 18.34 -19.77
N ILE A 172 22.90 18.93 -18.60
CA ILE A 172 23.54 20.24 -18.46
C ILE A 172 25.05 20.04 -18.40
N ASP A 173 25.81 20.84 -19.15
CA ASP A 173 27.25 20.92 -18.98
C ASP A 173 27.59 21.70 -17.70
N LEU A 174 28.22 21.02 -16.73
CA LEU A 174 28.56 21.57 -15.41
C LEU A 174 29.55 22.75 -15.47
N THR A 175 30.26 22.93 -16.58
CA THR A 175 31.25 24.00 -16.75
C THR A 175 30.66 25.26 -17.37
N THR A 176 29.71 25.10 -18.30
CA THR A 176 29.12 26.21 -19.05
C THR A 176 27.70 26.56 -18.61
N GLY A 177 27.05 25.69 -17.83
CA GLY A 177 25.67 25.85 -17.38
C GLY A 177 24.64 25.77 -18.50
N LYS A 178 25.06 25.38 -19.70
CA LYS A 178 24.20 25.27 -20.88
C LYS A 178 23.79 23.82 -21.11
N GLU A 179 22.64 23.64 -21.74
CA GLU A 179 22.21 22.34 -22.24
C GLU A 179 23.27 21.77 -23.19
N LYS A 180 23.78 20.59 -22.84
CA LYS A 180 24.73 19.85 -23.66
C LYS A 180 23.97 19.44 -24.92
N THR A 181 24.27 20.14 -26.01
CA THR A 181 23.75 19.78 -27.32
C THR A 181 24.19 18.34 -27.61
N PRO A 182 23.28 17.44 -28.03
CA PRO A 182 23.68 16.09 -28.40
C PRO A 182 24.78 16.19 -29.45
N GLU A 183 25.96 15.62 -29.19
CA GLU A 183 27.03 15.64 -30.20
C GLU A 183 26.47 14.99 -31.48
N PRO A 184 26.58 15.65 -32.64
CA PRO A 184 25.99 15.15 -33.87
C PRO A 184 26.51 13.75 -34.13
N GLN A 185 25.60 12.80 -34.33
CA GLN A 185 25.93 11.39 -34.52
C GLN A 185 26.85 11.28 -35.74
N LYS A 186 28.16 11.07 -35.52
CA LYS A 186 29.11 10.97 -36.61
C LYS A 186 28.89 9.65 -37.35
N SER A 187 28.76 9.72 -38.68
CA SER A 187 28.63 8.53 -39.54
C SER A 187 29.81 7.57 -39.34
N PHE A 188 29.55 6.27 -39.47
CA PHE A 188 30.56 5.20 -39.32
C PHE A 188 31.82 5.49 -40.14
N LEU A 189 31.67 5.93 -41.39
CA LEU A 189 32.80 6.26 -42.25
C LEU A 189 33.65 7.40 -41.69
N VAL A 190 33.05 8.42 -41.08
CA VAL A 190 33.78 9.55 -40.46
C VAL A 190 34.52 9.11 -39.21
N LYS A 191 34.02 8.11 -38.49
CA LYS A 191 34.68 7.58 -37.29
C LYS A 191 35.85 6.65 -37.62
N TYR A 192 35.75 5.91 -38.71
CA TYR A 192 36.67 4.82 -39.03
C TYR A 192 37.48 5.01 -40.32
N TRP A 193 37.41 6.17 -40.98
CA TRP A 193 38.14 6.43 -42.24
C TRP A 193 39.64 6.12 -42.14
N TYR A 194 40.27 6.47 -41.01
CA TYR A 194 41.70 6.24 -40.81
C TYR A 194 42.07 4.76 -40.65
N TYR A 195 41.10 3.87 -40.39
CA TYR A 195 41.31 2.42 -40.41
C TYR A 195 40.95 1.80 -41.76
N ILE A 196 39.90 2.32 -42.41
CA ILE A 196 39.45 1.83 -43.72
C ILE A 196 40.52 2.09 -44.80
N VAL A 197 41.15 3.27 -44.79
CA VAL A 197 42.16 3.65 -45.79
C VAL A 197 43.41 2.76 -45.74
N PRO A 198 44.06 2.50 -44.59
CA PRO A 198 45.19 1.58 -44.52
C PRO A 198 44.86 0.14 -44.90
N VAL A 199 43.68 -0.37 -44.52
CA VAL A 199 43.26 -1.74 -44.86
C VAL A 199 43.02 -1.90 -46.35
N MET A 200 42.37 -0.91 -46.99
CA MET A 200 42.21 -0.87 -48.45
C MET A 200 43.56 -0.81 -49.18
N LEU A 201 44.50 0.00 -48.69
CA LEU A 201 45.87 0.06 -49.23
C LEU A 201 46.57 -1.29 -49.11
N LEU A 202 46.53 -1.94 -47.95
CA LEU A 202 47.10 -3.27 -47.73
C LEU A 202 46.48 -4.32 -48.65
N LEU A 203 45.16 -4.28 -48.90
CA LEU A 203 44.49 -5.21 -49.81
C LEU A 203 44.89 -4.99 -51.28
N LEU A 204 45.08 -3.73 -51.69
CA LEU A 204 45.53 -3.40 -53.06
C LEU A 204 47.02 -3.71 -53.29
N LEU A 205 47.86 -3.53 -52.27
CA LEU A 205 49.30 -3.81 -52.33
C LEU A 205 49.65 -5.28 -52.05
N GLY A 206 48.82 -5.99 -51.28
CA GLY A 206 49.01 -7.39 -50.89
C GLY A 206 48.11 -8.40 -51.61
N GLY A 207 47.20 -7.95 -52.48
CA GLY A 207 46.30 -8.82 -53.25
C GLY A 207 46.89 -9.40 -54.55
N GLY A 208 48.20 -9.28 -54.74
CA GLY A 208 48.92 -9.75 -55.93
C GLY A 208 50.00 -10.77 -55.60
N GLU A 209 49.63 -11.90 -55.00
CA GLU A 209 50.47 -13.11 -55.02
C GLU A 209 49.65 -14.25 -55.66
N GLU A 210 49.85 -14.42 -56.97
CA GLU A 210 49.56 -15.71 -57.61
C GLU A 210 50.41 -16.78 -56.91
N PRO A 211 49.86 -17.95 -56.54
CA PRO A 211 50.71 -19.04 -56.06
C PRO A 211 51.52 -19.57 -57.25
N GLN A 212 52.71 -19.03 -57.44
CA GLN A 212 53.67 -19.53 -58.41
C GLN A 212 54.23 -20.86 -57.92
N GLN A 213 53.92 -21.90 -58.68
CA GLN A 213 54.42 -23.26 -58.54
C GLN A 213 55.85 -23.37 -59.14
N GLU A 214 56.65 -24.30 -58.59
CA GLU A 214 58.01 -24.76 -58.99
C GLU A 214 59.22 -23.98 -58.41
N GLY A 215 60.26 -24.60 -57.83
CA GLY A 215 60.58 -26.02 -57.73
C GLY A 215 61.83 -26.35 -56.90
N ASN A 216 61.85 -27.60 -56.40
CA ASN A 216 62.96 -28.54 -56.23
C ASN A 216 64.33 -28.08 -55.64
N ALA A 217 64.64 -28.56 -54.42
CA ALA A 217 66.02 -28.78 -53.94
C ALA A 217 66.14 -30.07 -53.09
N ARG A 218 66.49 -31.18 -53.77
CA ARG A 218 67.33 -32.35 -53.37
C ARG A 218 67.29 -32.88 -51.92
N ARG A 219 66.83 -34.14 -51.76
CA ARG A 219 67.70 -35.30 -51.47
C ARG A 219 66.93 -36.61 -51.61
#